data_AF-A0A0X3UTG0-F1
#
_entry.id   AF-A0A0X3UTG0-F1
#
_cell.length_a   1.000
_cell.length_b   1.000
_cell.length_c   1.000
_cell.angle_alpha   90.00
_cell.angle_beta   90.00
_cell.angle_gamma   90.00
#
_symmetry.space_group_name_H-M   'P 1'
#
loop_
_entity.id
_entity.type
_entity.pdbx_description
1 polymer ?
#
loop_
_entity_poly.entity_id
_entity_poly.type
_entity_poly.pdbx_seq_one_letter_code
_entity_poly.pdbx_strand_id
1 'polypeptide(L)'
;MPGMEDYGHELPTEQDAVKSFADLVGPEMADGLWNLAVQSLGLQRPVTSPADLRRVAEHVMEVGELSRVAARSLKVRLITYEALARTSPS
;
A
#
# COMPACT_ATOMS: atom_id res chain seq x y z
N MET A 1 -23.35 11.69 26.11
CA MET A 1 -22.58 10.63 25.44
C MET A 1 -21.81 11.32 24.34
N PRO A 2 -20.50 11.57 24.46
CA PRO A 2 -19.77 12.17 23.36
C PRO A 2 -19.65 11.14 22.24
N GLY A 3 -20.04 11.53 21.04
CA GLY A 3 -20.08 10.67 19.86
C GLY A 3 -18.69 10.18 19.50
N MET A 4 -18.60 8.92 19.10
CA MET A 4 -17.39 8.33 18.54
C MET A 4 -16.91 9.21 17.39
N GLU A 5 -15.74 9.81 17.56
CA GLU A 5 -15.02 10.47 16.48
C GLU A 5 -14.75 9.43 15.39
N ASP A 6 -15.21 9.77 14.19
CA ASP A 6 -14.95 9.05 12.95
C ASP A 6 -13.42 8.96 12.76
N TYR A 7 -12.83 7.83 13.16
CA TYR A 7 -11.43 7.53 12.85
C TYR A 7 -11.37 7.35 11.32
N GLY A 8 -11.12 8.46 10.62
CA GLY A 8 -11.07 8.58 9.16
C GLY A 8 -10.10 7.60 8.52
N HIS A 9 -10.56 6.38 8.31
CA HIS A 9 -9.87 5.35 7.57
C HIS A 9 -10.19 5.53 6.09
N GLU A 10 -9.62 6.57 5.48
CA GLU A 10 -9.69 6.74 4.02
C GLU A 10 -9.16 5.47 3.34
N LEU A 11 -9.92 4.97 2.37
CA LEU A 11 -9.56 3.76 1.64
C LEU A 11 -8.25 4.03 0.88
N PRO A 12 -7.18 3.24 1.09
CA PRO A 12 -5.90 3.49 0.44
C PRO A 12 -6.04 3.42 -1.08
N THR A 13 -5.57 4.45 -1.76
CA THR A 13 -5.61 4.54 -3.23
C THR A 13 -4.28 4.10 -3.83
N GLU A 14 -4.28 3.82 -5.15
CA GLU A 14 -3.04 3.65 -5.90
C GLU A 14 -2.12 4.87 -5.75
N GLN A 15 -2.68 6.07 -5.70
CA GLN A 15 -1.91 7.30 -5.55
C GLN A 15 -1.18 7.35 -4.20
N ASP A 16 -1.84 6.93 -3.11
CA ASP A 16 -1.21 6.87 -1.79
C ASP A 16 -0.06 5.85 -1.74
N ALA A 17 -0.25 4.71 -2.40
CA ALA A 17 0.76 3.66 -2.49
C ALA A 17 1.97 4.12 -3.31
N VAL A 18 1.75 4.69 -4.49
CA VAL A 18 2.81 5.20 -5.38
C VAL A 18 3.55 6.35 -4.72
N LYS A 19 2.84 7.27 -4.05
CA LYS A 19 3.46 8.38 -3.31
C LYS A 19 4.34 7.89 -2.17
N SER A 20 3.82 6.97 -1.36
CA SER A 20 4.60 6.38 -0.25
C SER A 20 5.85 5.65 -0.75
N PHE A 21 5.80 5.09 -1.95
CA PHE A 21 6.94 4.45 -2.58
C PHE A 21 7.93 5.47 -3.18
N ALA A 22 7.41 6.52 -3.80
CA ALA A 22 8.18 7.64 -4.35
C ALA A 22 9.03 8.35 -3.29
N ASP A 23 8.54 8.47 -2.05
CA ASP A 23 9.30 9.04 -0.93
C ASP A 23 10.60 8.27 -0.61
N LEU A 24 10.75 7.05 -1.13
CA LEU A 24 11.85 6.15 -0.81
C LEU A 24 12.80 5.90 -1.98
N VAL A 25 12.27 5.83 -3.21
CA VAL A 25 13.06 5.52 -4.41
C VAL A 25 13.06 6.65 -5.46
N GLY A 26 12.35 7.74 -5.19
CA GLY A 26 12.11 8.82 -6.13
C GLY A 26 10.88 8.58 -7.01
N PRO A 27 10.20 9.65 -7.47
CA PRO A 27 8.90 9.57 -8.14
C PRO A 27 8.95 8.83 -9.49
N GLU A 28 9.98 9.07 -10.29
CA GLU A 28 10.13 8.44 -11.62
C GLU A 28 10.34 6.92 -11.48
N MET A 29 11.19 6.51 -10.54
CA MET A 29 11.45 5.10 -10.29
C MET A 29 10.24 4.41 -9.67
N ALA A 30 9.53 5.08 -8.76
CA ALA A 30 8.32 4.54 -8.15
C ALA A 30 7.22 4.30 -9.18
N ASP A 31 6.92 5.26 -10.05
CA ASP A 31 5.91 5.09 -11.09
C ASP A 31 6.31 3.98 -12.09
N GLY A 32 7.59 3.95 -12.50
CA GLY A 32 8.09 2.91 -13.41
C GLY A 32 8.00 1.49 -12.83
N LEU A 33 8.49 1.28 -11.61
CA LEU A 33 8.45 -0.01 -10.93
C LEU A 33 7.01 -0.44 -10.62
N TRP A 34 6.16 0.50 -10.20
CA TRP A 34 4.74 0.24 -9.96
C TRP A 34 4.02 -0.17 -11.24
N ASN A 35 4.23 0.57 -12.33
CA ASN A 35 3.62 0.25 -13.62
C ASN A 35 4.06 -1.13 -14.14
N LEU A 36 5.34 -1.46 -14.02
CA LEU A 36 5.85 -2.80 -14.39
C LEU A 36 5.20 -3.91 -13.55
N ALA A 37 5.02 -3.69 -12.25
CA ALA A 37 4.36 -4.66 -11.37
C ALA A 37 2.86 -4.81 -11.65
N VAL A 38 2.16 -3.72 -11.99
CA VAL A 38 0.76 -3.79 -12.43
C VAL A 38 0.66 -4.63 -13.71
N GLN A 39 1.54 -4.39 -14.68
CA GLN A 39 1.57 -5.12 -15.95
C GLN A 39 1.93 -6.60 -15.77
N SER A 40 2.92 -6.93 -14.95
CA SER A 40 3.34 -8.32 -14.70
C SER A 40 2.24 -9.15 -14.03
N LEU A 41 1.40 -8.51 -13.22
CA LEU A 41 0.25 -9.13 -12.57
C LEU A 41 -1.01 -9.18 -13.45
N GLY A 42 -0.96 -8.66 -14.68
CA GLY A 42 -2.10 -8.61 -15.59
C GLY A 42 -3.21 -7.65 -15.13
N LEU A 43 -2.87 -6.67 -14.30
CA LEU A 43 -3.79 -5.67 -13.77
C LEU A 43 -3.84 -4.43 -14.67
N GLN A 44 -4.78 -3.54 -14.40
CA GLN A 44 -4.91 -2.24 -15.07
C GLN A 44 -4.85 -1.10 -14.05
N ARG A 45 -4.29 0.03 -14.46
CA ARG A 45 -4.29 1.26 -13.65
C ARG A 45 -5.57 2.08 -13.94
N PRO A 46 -6.15 2.76 -12.93
CA PRO A 46 -5.72 2.73 -11.54
C PRO A 46 -6.15 1.44 -10.85
N VAL A 47 -5.28 0.92 -9.98
CA VAL A 47 -5.60 -0.23 -9.13
C VAL A 47 -6.51 0.24 -7.99
N THR A 48 -7.76 -0.21 -7.98
CA THR A 48 -8.79 0.25 -7.04
C THR A 48 -9.09 -0.74 -5.92
N SER A 49 -8.75 -2.01 -6.13
CA SER A 49 -8.96 -3.07 -5.15
C SER A 49 -7.82 -3.09 -4.13
N PRO A 50 -8.12 -3.02 -2.81
CA PRO A 50 -7.08 -3.13 -1.78
C PRO A 50 -6.28 -4.44 -1.85
N ALA A 51 -6.91 -5.54 -2.28
CA ALA A 51 -6.23 -6.81 -2.46
C ALA A 51 -5.21 -6.76 -3.60
N ASP A 52 -5.55 -6.07 -4.70
CA ASP A 52 -4.64 -5.93 -5.83
C ASP A 52 -3.54 -4.92 -5.55
N LEU A 53 -3.83 -3.82 -4.85
CA LEU A 53 -2.82 -2.88 -4.36
C LEU A 53 -1.75 -3.59 -3.52
N ARG A 54 -2.17 -4.49 -2.64
CA ARG A 54 -1.27 -5.33 -1.84
C ARG A 54 -0.41 -6.23 -2.72
N ARG A 55 -1.00 -6.91 -3.71
CA ARG A 55 -0.27 -7.80 -4.62
C ARG A 55 0.78 -7.05 -5.44
N VAL A 56 0.45 -5.86 -5.93
CA VAL A 56 1.39 -4.98 -6.65
C VAL A 56 2.54 -4.58 -5.72
N ALA A 57 2.23 -4.14 -4.50
CA ALA A 57 3.25 -3.78 -3.51
C ALA A 57 4.18 -4.95 -3.18
N GLU A 58 3.64 -6.16 -2.96
CA GLU A 58 4.42 -7.38 -2.71
C GLU A 58 5.32 -7.72 -3.91
N HIS A 59 4.81 -7.60 -5.14
CA HIS A 59 5.61 -7.87 -6.34
C HIS A 59 6.75 -6.85 -6.52
N VAL A 60 6.53 -5.58 -6.23
CA VAL A 60 7.58 -4.54 -6.24
C VAL A 60 8.70 -4.85 -5.23
N MET A 61 8.39 -5.51 -4.10
CA MET A 61 9.40 -5.94 -3.11
C MET A 61 10.34 -7.02 -3.61
N GLU A 62 9.83 -7.92 -4.45
CA GLU A 62 10.58 -9.05 -4.97
C GLU A 62 11.66 -8.60 -5.97
N VAL A 63 11.44 -7.45 -6.63
CA VAL A 63 12.27 -6.95 -7.74
C VAL A 63 13.48 -6.10 -7.27
N GLY A 64 13.61 -5.71 -5.99
CA GLY A 64 14.79 -4.96 -5.54
C GLY A 64 15.03 -4.90 -4.03
N GLU A 65 16.31 -4.97 -3.61
CA GLU A 65 16.73 -4.90 -2.19
C GLU A 65 16.32 -3.57 -1.50
N LEU A 66 16.21 -2.45 -2.24
CA LEU A 66 15.71 -1.17 -1.72
C LEU A 66 14.18 -1.16 -1.51
N SER A 67 13.43 -1.89 -2.33
CA SER A 67 11.97 -2.08 -2.19
C SER A 67 11.59 -2.87 -0.93
N ARG A 68 12.52 -3.68 -0.38
CA ARG A 68 12.29 -4.45 0.86
C ARG A 68 12.16 -3.58 2.10
N VAL A 69 12.90 -2.46 2.18
CA VAL A 69 12.83 -1.55 3.33
C VAL A 69 11.52 -0.78 3.31
N ALA A 70 11.14 -0.26 2.14
CA ALA A 70 9.89 0.46 1.90
C ALA A 70 8.66 -0.35 2.31
N ALA A 71 8.61 -1.58 1.83
CA ALA A 71 7.43 -2.39 2.05
C ALA A 71 7.46 -3.15 3.39
N ARG A 72 8.61 -3.26 4.06
CA ARG A 72 8.63 -3.64 5.49
C ARG A 72 7.92 -2.58 6.34
N SER A 73 8.14 -1.30 6.05
CA SER A 73 7.41 -0.20 6.71
C SER A 73 5.90 -0.26 6.43
N LEU A 74 5.50 -0.55 5.19
CA LEU A 74 4.08 -0.72 4.81
C LEU A 74 3.45 -1.96 5.47
N LYS A 75 4.15 -3.10 5.46
CA LYS A 75 3.69 -4.36 6.07
C LYS A 75 3.43 -4.21 7.58
N VAL A 76 4.28 -3.47 8.29
CA VAL A 76 4.05 -3.18 9.71
C VAL A 76 2.76 -2.38 9.90
N ARG A 77 2.53 -1.33 9.10
CA ARG A 77 1.31 -0.51 9.18
C ARG A 77 0.04 -1.34 8.94
N LEU A 78 0.07 -2.24 7.96
CA LEU A 78 -1.06 -3.13 7.65
C LEU A 78 -1.34 -4.14 8.78
N ILE A 79 -0.32 -4.80 9.32
CA ILE A 79 -0.50 -5.75 10.43
C ILE A 79 -1.05 -5.05 11.66
N THR A 80 -0.56 -3.84 11.97
CA THR A 80 -1.07 -3.04 13.08
C THR A 80 -2.52 -2.65 12.88
N TYR A 81 -2.90 -2.20 11.68
CA TYR A 81 -4.29 -1.90 11.35
C TYR A 81 -5.19 -3.13 11.54
N GLU A 82 -4.81 -4.28 10.99
CA GLU A 82 -5.59 -5.53 11.16
C GLU A 82 -5.68 -5.97 12.62
N ALA A 83 -4.61 -5.81 13.39
CA ALA A 83 -4.62 -6.13 14.81
C ALA A 83 -5.58 -5.20 15.59
N LEU A 84 -5.56 -3.90 15.30
CA LEU A 84 -6.44 -2.91 15.93
C LEU A 84 -7.90 -3.10 15.52
N ALA A 85 -8.16 -3.44 14.26
CA ALA A 85 -9.50 -3.76 13.75
C ALA A 85 -10.08 -5.02 14.41
N ARG A 86 -9.24 -6.00 14.78
CA ARG A 86 -9.67 -7.19 15.54
C ARG A 86 -9.93 -6.91 17.02
N THR A 87 -9.35 -5.83 17.57
CA THR A 87 -9.51 -5.45 18.99
C THR A 87 -10.51 -4.34 19.23
N SER A 88 -11.03 -3.69 18.19
CA SER A 88 -12.20 -2.81 18.30
C SER A 88 -13.47 -3.66 18.23
N PRO A 89 -14.18 -3.89 19.35
CA PRO A 89 -15.51 -4.45 19.29
C PRO A 89 -16.45 -3.36 18.76
N SER A 90 -17.32 -3.72 17.82
CA SER A 90 -18.61 -3.04 17.70
C SER A 90 -19.42 -3.22 18.99
#